data_AF-A0AB38P517-F1
#
_entry.id   AF-A0AB38P517-F1
#
_cell.length_a   1.000
_cell.length_b   1.000
_cell.length_c   1.000
_cell.angle_alpha   90.00
_cell.angle_beta   90.00
_cell.angle_gamma   90.00
#
_symmetry.space_group_name_H-M   'P 1'
#
loop_
_entity.id
_entity.type
_entity.pdbx_description
1 polymer ?
#
loop_
_entity_poly.entity_id
_entity_poly.type
_entity_poly.pdbx_seq_one_letter_code
_entity_poly.pdbx_strand_id
1 'polypeptide(L)'
;MSKQELTEVIVTKYALSKGPFKVLAEVSHGGSMASYKFPGFYMATAHGKDFWLNEADALADCERRRLAKIKAIEKQKKKLESMTFLIEGAA
;
A
#
# COMPACT_ATOMS: atom_id res chain seq x y z
N MET A 1 -11.31 7.21 30.66
CA MET A 1 -10.83 7.36 29.27
C MET A 1 -9.31 7.26 29.32
N SER A 2 -8.75 6.08 29.05
CA SER A 2 -7.30 5.88 29.07
C SER A 2 -6.68 6.74 27.97
N LYS A 3 -5.62 7.47 28.31
CA LYS A 3 -4.84 8.26 27.36
C LYS A 3 -4.27 7.27 26.33
N GLN A 4 -4.81 7.26 25.12
CA GLN A 4 -4.27 6.43 24.04
C GLN A 4 -2.88 6.97 23.73
N GLU A 5 -1.85 6.16 23.97
CA GLU A 5 -0.50 6.50 23.57
C GLU A 5 -0.40 6.40 22.05
N LEU A 6 -0.20 7.53 21.40
CA LEU A 6 0.00 7.58 19.96
C LEU A 6 1.44 7.19 19.64
N THR A 7 1.59 6.27 18.69
CA THR A 7 2.88 5.80 18.19
C THR A 7 3.11 6.40 16.81
N GLU A 8 4.32 6.92 16.55
CA GLU A 8 4.71 7.27 15.18
C GLU A 8 4.85 5.99 14.35
N VAL A 9 4.10 5.92 13.25
CA VAL A 9 4.17 4.81 12.30
C VAL A 9 4.39 5.35 10.90
N ILE A 10 4.99 4.53 10.03
CA ILE A 10 5.19 4.82 8.62
C ILE A 10 4.24 3.96 7.80
N VAL A 11 3.25 4.59 7.15
CA VAL A 11 2.23 3.91 6.36
C VAL A 11 2.72 3.76 4.92
N THR A 12 2.77 2.51 4.42
CA THR A 12 3.22 2.16 3.06
C THR A 12 2.07 1.72 2.15
N LYS A 13 0.83 1.66 2.66
CA LYS A 13 -0.39 1.30 1.91
C LYS A 13 -0.50 2.00 0.53
N TYR A 14 -0.08 3.27 0.47
CA TYR A 14 -0.16 4.12 -0.73
C TYR A 14 1.20 4.43 -1.36
N ALA A 15 2.23 3.61 -1.09
CA ALA A 15 3.60 3.84 -1.56
C ALA A 15 3.71 4.09 -3.07
N LEU A 16 2.92 3.37 -3.89
CA LEU A 16 3.01 3.46 -5.36
C LEU A 16 2.19 4.60 -5.98
N SER A 17 1.41 5.34 -5.21
CA SER A 17 0.60 6.47 -5.72
C SER A 17 0.96 7.80 -5.08
N LYS A 18 1.26 7.82 -3.78
CA LYS A 18 1.55 9.03 -3.00
C LYS A 18 2.89 8.99 -2.26
N GLY A 19 3.58 7.85 -2.29
CA GLY A 19 4.72 7.59 -1.41
C GLY A 19 4.29 7.19 0.01
N PRO A 20 5.23 6.66 0.81
CA PRO A 20 5.00 6.39 2.23
C PRO A 20 4.92 7.69 3.03
N PHE A 21 4.24 7.68 4.18
CA PHE A 21 4.14 8.85 5.06
C PHE A 21 4.15 8.47 6.52
N LYS A 22 4.65 9.39 7.36
CA LYS A 22 4.62 9.28 8.82
C LYS A 22 3.30 9.81 9.38
N VAL A 23 2.78 9.15 10.41
CA VAL A 23 1.60 9.61 11.14
C VAL A 23 1.65 9.11 12.58
N LEU A 24 1.08 9.89 13.50
CA LEU A 24 0.78 9.42 14.84
C LEU A 24 -0.49 8.58 14.79
N ALA A 25 -0.39 7.32 15.19
CA ALA A 25 -1.48 6.35 15.16
C ALA A 25 -1.67 5.66 16.49
N GLU A 26 -2.90 5.29 16.79
CA GLU A 26 -3.20 4.29 17.82
C GLU A 26 -2.88 2.90 17.24
N VAL A 27 -1.90 2.23 17.83
CA VAL A 27 -1.54 0.86 17.45
C VAL A 27 -2.29 -0.12 18.35
N SER A 28 -3.07 -1.00 17.74
CA SER A 28 -3.97 -1.94 18.43
C SER A 28 -3.83 -3.36 17.87
N HIS A 29 -4.61 -4.31 18.41
CA HIS A 29 -4.62 -5.72 18.00
C HIS A 29 -3.21 -6.35 17.95
N GLY A 30 -2.42 -6.13 19.01
CA GLY A 30 -1.07 -6.69 19.12
C GLY A 30 -0.08 -6.16 18.06
N GLY A 31 -0.28 -4.93 17.57
CA GLY A 31 0.61 -4.34 16.56
C GLY A 31 0.21 -4.61 15.11
N SER A 32 -0.99 -5.17 14.88
CA SER A 32 -1.46 -5.51 13.53
C SER A 32 -2.37 -4.45 12.90
N MET A 33 -2.78 -3.42 13.65
CA MET A 33 -3.62 -2.34 13.15
C MET A 33 -3.14 -0.99 13.68
N ALA A 34 -3.02 -0.01 12.79
CA ALA A 34 -2.76 1.38 13.11
C ALA A 34 -3.96 2.25 12.69
N SER A 35 -4.57 2.95 13.64
CA SER A 35 -5.70 3.86 13.43
C SER A 35 -5.22 5.31 13.55
N TYR A 36 -5.44 6.12 12.51
CA TYR A 36 -4.97 7.51 12.45
C TYR A 36 -5.97 8.42 11.76
N LYS A 37 -5.88 9.73 12.01
CA LYS A 37 -6.77 10.73 11.42
C LYS A 37 -5.96 11.88 10.84
N PHE A 38 -6.22 12.20 9.58
CA PHE A 38 -5.76 13.46 8.99
C PHE A 38 -6.75 14.59 9.28
N PRO A 39 -6.28 15.83 9.46
CA PRO A 39 -7.16 16.99 9.63
C PRO A 39 -8.18 17.07 8.48
N GLY A 40 -9.48 17.11 8.81
CA GLY A 40 -10.55 17.18 7.81
C GLY A 40 -10.96 15.85 7.15
N PHE A 41 -10.38 14.71 7.56
CA PHE A 41 -10.72 13.39 7.02
C PHE A 41 -11.35 12.48 8.08
N TYR A 42 -12.05 11.44 7.62
CA TYR A 42 -12.48 10.33 8.46
C TYR A 42 -11.29 9.55 9.03
N MET A 43 -11.53 8.79 10.10
CA MET A 43 -10.54 7.88 10.66
C MET A 43 -10.10 6.86 9.60
N ALA A 44 -8.79 6.73 9.41
CA ALA A 44 -8.18 5.79 8.48
C ALA A 44 -7.47 4.68 9.26
N THR A 45 -7.39 3.50 8.63
CA THR A 45 -6.70 2.33 9.20
C THR A 45 -5.69 1.73 8.22
N ALA A 46 -4.56 1.31 8.76
CA ALA A 46 -3.55 0.48 8.09
C ALA A 46 -3.46 -0.86 8.82
N HIS A 47 -3.45 -1.97 8.07
CA HIS A 47 -3.51 -3.32 8.61
C HIS A 47 -2.29 -4.14 8.19
N GLY A 48 -1.76 -4.95 9.10
CA GLY A 48 -0.65 -5.87 8.83
C GLY A 48 0.54 -5.15 8.20
N LYS A 49 0.88 -5.52 6.96
CA LYS A 49 2.05 -4.99 6.23
C LYS A 49 1.81 -3.64 5.53
N ASP A 50 0.81 -2.89 5.96
CA ASP A 50 0.51 -1.55 5.46
C ASP A 50 1.17 -0.43 6.28
N PHE A 51 1.79 -0.75 7.42
CA PHE A 51 2.55 0.20 8.22
C PHE A 51 3.75 -0.46 8.92
N TRP A 52 4.72 0.36 9.32
CA TRP A 52 5.98 -0.08 9.94
C TRP A 52 6.40 0.90 11.04
N LEU A 53 7.15 0.39 12.03
CA LEU A 53 7.64 1.19 13.16
C LEU A 53 9.03 1.81 12.93
N ASN A 54 9.69 1.46 11.83
CA ASN A 54 11.00 2.00 11.46
C ASN A 54 11.10 2.22 9.95
N GLU A 55 12.02 3.09 9.56
CA GLU A 55 12.20 3.52 8.17
C GLU A 55 12.76 2.41 7.27
N ALA A 56 13.68 1.60 7.77
CA ALA A 56 14.32 0.55 6.99
C ALA A 56 13.28 -0.48 6.48
N ASP A 57 12.40 -0.94 7.35
CA ASP A 57 11.35 -1.89 7.00
C ASP A 57 10.30 -1.27 6.08
N ALA A 58 9.95 0.01 6.32
CA ALA A 58 9.03 0.73 5.44
C ALA A 58 9.57 0.87 4.02
N LEU A 59 10.85 1.22 3.88
CA LEU A 59 11.51 1.32 2.58
C LEU A 59 11.64 -0.05 1.90
N ALA A 60 11.96 -1.10 2.65
CA ALA A 60 12.00 -2.47 2.14
C ALA A 60 10.63 -2.91 1.59
N ASP A 61 9.53 -2.57 2.29
CA ASP A 61 8.18 -2.86 1.81
C ASP A 61 7.80 -2.03 0.57
N CYS A 62 8.18 -0.75 0.52
CA CYS A 62 8.00 0.08 -0.67
C CYS A 62 8.70 -0.54 -1.89
N GLU A 63 9.94 -0.99 -1.75
CA GLU A 63 10.69 -1.63 -2.83
C GLU A 63 10.06 -2.97 -3.24
N ARG A 64 9.65 -3.79 -2.26
CA ARG A 64 8.91 -5.02 -2.52
C ARG A 64 7.64 -4.77 -3.32
N ARG A 65 6.86 -3.72 -2.99
CA ARG A 65 5.66 -3.32 -3.72
C ARG A 65 6.00 -2.85 -5.14
N ARG A 66 7.07 -2.05 -5.29
CA ARG A 66 7.55 -1.56 -6.60
C ARG A 66 7.90 -2.72 -7.53
N LEU A 67 8.75 -3.64 -7.08
CA LEU A 67 9.15 -4.82 -7.86
C LEU A 67 7.96 -5.72 -8.22
N ALA A 68 7.05 -5.97 -7.27
CA ALA A 68 5.85 -6.76 -7.53
C ALA A 68 4.94 -6.11 -8.59
N LYS A 69 4.79 -4.77 -8.55
CA LYS A 69 4.00 -4.04 -9.52
C LYS A 69 4.65 -4.04 -10.91
N ILE A 70 5.97 -3.86 -11.00
CA ILE A 70 6.72 -3.95 -12.25
C ILE A 70 6.49 -5.32 -12.89
N LYS A 71 6.70 -6.41 -12.13
CA LYS A 71 6.46 -7.78 -12.62
C LYS A 71 5.03 -8.00 -13.13
N ALA A 72 4.03 -7.45 -12.44
CA ALA A 72 2.64 -7.52 -12.87
C ALA A 72 2.40 -6.74 -14.17
N ILE A 73 2.99 -5.56 -14.31
CA ILE A 73 2.91 -4.72 -15.52
C ILE A 73 3.58 -5.44 -16.69
N GLU A 74 4.76 -6.02 -16.52
CA GLU A 74 5.45 -6.78 -17.57
C GLU A 74 4.60 -7.95 -18.06
N LYS A 75 3.95 -8.68 -17.15
CA LYS A 75 3.01 -9.76 -17.51
C LYS A 75 1.83 -9.22 -18.33
N GLN A 76 1.25 -8.09 -17.93
CA GLN A 76 0.15 -7.47 -18.65
C GLN A 76 0.57 -6.96 -20.02
N LYS A 77 1.74 -6.31 -20.11
CA LYS A 77 2.36 -5.86 -21.35
C LYS A 77 2.55 -7.03 -22.31
N LYS A 78 3.22 -8.11 -21.87
CA LYS A 78 3.45 -9.31 -22.69
C LYS A 78 2.13 -9.90 -23.20
N LYS A 79 1.09 -9.96 -22.35
CA LYS A 79 -0.24 -10.41 -22.77
C LYS A 79 -0.74 -9.54 -23.93
N LEU A 80 -0.76 -8.22 -23.75
CA LEU A 80 -1.25 -7.28 -24.77
C LEU A 80 -0.44 -7.36 -26.07
N GLU A 81 0.89 -7.47 -25.99
CA GLU A 81 1.78 -7.62 -27.15
C GLU A 81 1.51 -8.90 -27.95
N SER A 82 1.03 -9.96 -27.28
CA SER A 82 0.68 -11.24 -27.94
C SER A 82 -0.77 -11.34 -28.43
N MET A 83 -1.60 -10.31 -28.22
CA MET A 83 -3.01 -10.36 -28.61
C MET A 83 -3.17 -10.11 -30.11
N THR A 84 -3.82 -11.05 -30.79
CA THR A 84 -4.33 -10.89 -32.16
C THR A 84 -5.86 -10.88 -32.09
N PHE A 85 -6.48 -9.94 -32.78
CA PHE A 85 -7.94 -9.87 -32.91
C PHE A 85 -8.34 -10.38 -34.30
N LEU A 86 -9.26 -11.33 -34.35
CA LEU A 86 -9.89 -11.81 -35.58
C LEU A 86 -11.40 -11.56 -35.46
N ILE A 87 -12.01 -11.06 -36.53
CA ILE A 87 -13.47 -10.93 -36.63
C ILE A 87 -13.97 -12.16 -37.37
N GLU A 88 -14.72 -13.03 -36.69
CA GLU A 88 -15.42 -14.12 -37.37
C GLU A 88 -16.65 -13.55 -38.11
N GLY A 89 -16.74 -13.81 -39.42
CA GLY A 89 -17.92 -13.47 -40.24
C GLY A 89 -17.76 -12.38 -41.31
N ALA A 90 -16.54 -11.96 -41.67
CA ALA A 90 -16.33 -11.20 -42.92
C ALA A 90 -16.06 -12.20 -44.07
N ALA A 91 -17.14 -12.50 -44.82
CA ALA A 91 -17.32 -13.49 -45.89
C ALA A 91 -17.77 -14.89 -45.41
#